data_AF-F7XUW7-F1
#
_entry.id   AF-F7XUW7-F1
#
_cell.length_a   1.000
_cell.length_b   1.000
_cell.length_c   1.000
_cell.angle_alpha   90.00
_cell.angle_beta   90.00
_cell.angle_gamma   90.00
#
_symmetry.space_group_name_H-M   'P 1'
#
loop_
_entity.id
_entity.type
_entity.pdbx_description
1 polymer ?
#
loop_
_entity_poly.entity_id
_entity_poly.type
_entity_poly.pdbx_seq_one_letter_code
_entity_poly.pdbx_strand_id
1 'polypeptide(L)' 'MVNGFMINGIAASNEAGIFVSKAGDINKDGFTDIIIGAHRADPNGKSAAGQAYIVLCGTFS' A
#
# COMPACT_ATOMS: atom_id res chain seq x y z
N MET A 1 3.27 14.28 -20.26
CA MET A 1 2.57 12.99 -20.07
C MET A 1 2.98 12.46 -18.71
N VAL A 2 2.02 12.04 -17.87
CA VAL A 2 2.35 11.42 -16.57
C VAL A 2 2.35 9.92 -16.80
N ASN A 3 3.49 9.26 -16.57
CA ASN A 3 3.54 7.80 -16.54
C ASN A 3 3.02 7.34 -15.19
N GLY A 4 1.75 6.91 -15.18
CA GLY A 4 1.16 6.25 -14.01
C GLY A 4 1.49 4.76 -13.98
N PHE A 5 1.28 4.15 -12.82
CA PHE A 5 1.33 2.70 -12.63
C PHE A 5 0.10 2.26 -11.84
N MET A 6 -0.21 0.97 -11.89
CA MET A 6 -1.32 0.35 -11.17
C MET A 6 -0.77 -0.65 -10.15
N ILE A 7 -1.34 -0.64 -8.95
CA ILE A 7 -1.12 -1.68 -7.94
C ILE A 7 -2.41 -2.50 -7.84
N ASN A 8 -2.31 -3.81 -8.07
CA ASN A 8 -3.42 -4.73 -7.87
C ASN A 8 -3.43 -5.24 -6.43
N GLY A 9 -4.59 -5.29 -5.80
CA GLY A 9 -4.76 -5.93 -4.49
C GLY A 9 -4.47 -7.44 -4.56
N ILE A 10 -4.09 -8.02 -3.41
CA ILE A 10 -3.66 -9.43 -3.33
C ILE A 10 -4.80 -10.43 -3.56
N ALA A 11 -6.00 -10.15 -3.03
CA ALA A 11 -7.16 -11.03 -3.21
C ALA A 11 -8.45 -10.23 -3.36
N ALA A 12 -9.42 -10.82 -4.04
CA ALA A 12 -10.76 -10.25 -4.18
C ALA A 12 -11.38 -10.00 -2.79
N SER A 13 -12.15 -8.91 -2.66
CA SER A 13 -12.83 -8.51 -1.42
C SER A 13 -11.94 -8.08 -0.25
N ASN A 14 -10.60 -8.13 -0.36
CA ASN A 14 -9.70 -7.58 0.66
C ASN A 14 -9.75 -6.05 0.76
N GLU A 15 -10.33 -5.40 -0.25
CA GLU A 15 -10.57 -3.94 -0.27
C GLU A 15 -9.29 -3.11 -0.11
N ALA A 16 -8.20 -3.60 -0.72
CA ALA A 16 -6.95 -2.86 -0.84
C ALA A 16 -7.16 -1.55 -1.60
N GLY A 17 -6.64 -0.45 -1.08
CA GLY A 17 -6.75 0.87 -1.70
C GLY A 17 -7.97 1.69 -1.25
N ILE A 18 -8.87 1.14 -0.42
CA ILE A 18 -9.95 1.94 0.19
C ILE A 18 -9.40 2.99 1.16
N PHE A 19 -8.31 2.66 1.85
CA PHE A 19 -7.62 3.58 2.76
C PHE A 19 -6.21 3.84 2.24
N VAL A 20 -5.89 5.12 2.01
CA VAL A 20 -4.56 5.58 1.56
C VAL A 20 -4.16 6.81 2.36
N SER A 21 -2.92 6.85 2.83
CA SER A 21 -2.36 8.01 3.53
C SER A 21 -0.85 8.15 3.28
N LYS A 22 -0.30 9.32 3.64
CA LYS A 22 1.15 9.52 3.70
C LYS A 22 1.72 8.71 4.86
N ALA A 23 2.75 7.93 4.59
CA ALA A 23 3.49 7.17 5.62
C ALA A 23 4.68 7.94 6.20
N GLY A 24 5.11 9.02 5.53
CA GLY A 24 6.39 9.67 5.81
C GLY A 24 7.50 9.05 4.96
N ASP A 25 8.75 9.48 5.15
CA ASP A 25 9.93 8.90 4.49
C ASP A 25 10.46 7.75 5.36
N ILE A 26 10.04 6.52 5.08
CA ILE A 26 10.31 5.34 5.90
C ILE A 26 11.72 4.80 5.64
N ASN A 27 12.16 4.82 4.38
CA ASN A 27 13.47 4.32 3.96
C ASN A 27 14.59 5.39 3.97
N LYS A 28 14.25 6.66 4.24
CA LYS A 28 15.17 7.81 4.32
C LYS A 28 15.80 8.20 2.98
N ASP A 29 15.06 8.08 1.89
CA ASP A 29 15.54 8.45 0.55
C ASP A 29 15.16 9.88 0.13
N GLY A 30 14.47 10.62 1.00
CA GLY A 30 14.04 11.99 0.76
C GLY A 30 12.66 12.11 0.11
N PHE A 31 11.96 11.00 -0.15
CA PHE A 31 10.61 11.00 -0.70
C PHE A 31 9.59 10.54 0.35
N THR A 32 8.37 11.08 0.29
CA THR A 32 7.29 10.62 1.18
C THR A 32 6.67 9.35 0.63
N ASP A 33 6.73 8.28 1.41
CA ASP A 33 6.10 6.99 1.12
C ASP A 33 4.61 7.01 1.38
N ILE A 34 3.94 5.98 0.87
CA ILE A 34 2.49 5.82 0.94
C ILE A 34 2.16 4.55 1.71
N ILE A 35 1.16 4.61 2.58
CA ILE A 35 0.54 3.44 3.19
C ILE A 35 -0.81 3.15 2.53
N ILE A 36 -1.05 1.88 2.22
CA ILE A 36 -2.29 1.37 1.63
C ILE A 36 -2.87 0.31 2.57
N GLY A 37 -4.14 0.49 2.97
CA GLY A 37 -4.88 -0.46 3.79
C GLY A 37 -5.74 -1.42 2.96
N ALA A 38 -5.80 -2.67 3.39
CA ALA A 38 -6.70 -3.73 2.93
C ALA A 38 -7.42 -4.31 4.15
N HIS A 39 -8.41 -3.57 4.66
CA HIS A 39 -8.99 -3.82 5.98
C HIS A 39 -9.80 -5.11 6.09
N ARG A 40 -10.22 -5.70 4.95
CA ARG A 40 -10.93 -6.98 4.91
C ARG A 40 -10.03 -8.18 4.61
N ALA A 41 -8.71 -7.97 4.53
CA ALA A 41 -7.78 -9.06 4.28
C ALA A 41 -7.70 -10.03 5.47
N ASP A 42 -7.36 -11.29 5.15
CA ASP A 42 -7.30 -12.41 6.11
C ASP A 42 -5.85 -12.90 6.36
N PRO A 43 -4.96 -12.09 6.96
CA PRO A 43 -3.59 -12.51 7.20
C PRO A 43 -3.54 -13.75 8.10
N ASN A 44 -2.74 -14.75 7.72
CA ASN A 44 -2.57 -15.99 8.48
C ASN A 44 -3.89 -16.71 8.81
N GLY A 45 -4.89 -16.60 7.92
CA GLY A 45 -6.22 -17.21 8.09
C GLY A 45 -7.12 -16.52 9.10
N LYS A 46 -6.77 -15.32 9.59
CA LYS A 46 -7.58 -14.56 10.54
C LYS A 46 -8.56 -13.66 9.80
N SER A 47 -9.85 -14.01 9.85
CA SER A 47 -10.93 -13.26 9.21
C SER A 47 -10.88 -11.76 9.51
N ALA A 48 -10.82 -10.93 8.47
CA ALA A 48 -10.83 -9.48 8.47
C ALA A 48 -9.88 -8.82 9.49
N ALA A 49 -8.74 -9.47 9.79
CA ALA A 49 -7.72 -8.90 10.67
C ALA A 49 -6.98 -7.73 10.02
N GLY A 50 -7.09 -7.59 8.70
CA GLY A 50 -6.56 -6.47 7.93
C GLY A 50 -5.09 -6.64 7.56
N GLN A 51 -4.70 -6.04 6.44
CA GLN A 51 -3.31 -5.92 6.00
C GLN A 51 -3.01 -4.48 5.62
N ALA A 52 -1.74 -4.09 5.73
CA ALA A 52 -1.25 -2.80 5.26
C ALA A 52 0.03 -3.01 4.45
N TYR A 53 0.20 -2.19 3.41
CA TYR A 53 1.37 -2.19 2.55
C TYR A 53 1.99 -0.80 2.54
N ILE A 54 3.31 -0.73 2.59
CA ILE A 54 4.08 0.49 2.36
C ILE A 54 4.57 0.45 0.92
N VAL A 55 4.28 1.50 0.16
CA VAL A 55 4.85 1.73 -1.17
C VAL A 55 5.99 2.73 -1.01
N LEU A 56 7.21 2.23 -1.15
CA LEU A 56 8.41 3.08 -1.14
C LEU A 56 8.43 3.91 -2.42
N CYS A 57 8.33 5.22 -2.26
CA CYS A 57 8.34 6.17 -3.37
C CYS A 57 9.75 6.69 -3.55
N GLY A 58 10.17 6.98 -4.77
CA GLY A 58 11.53 7.44 -5.01
C GLY A 58 11.80 7.71 -6.48
N THR A 59 13.07 7.97 -6.78
CA THR A 59 13.56 8.00 -8.15
C THR A 59 14.28 6.69 -8.47
N PHE A 60 13.99 6.11 -9.62
CA PHE A 60 14.81 5.02 -10.15
C PHE A 60 16.05 5.67 -10.77
N SER A 61 17.21 5.50 -10.13
CA SER A 61 18.50 5.87 -10.71
C SER A 61 18.97 4.81 -11.71
#